data_AF-A0A2A4WHS4-F1
#
_entry.id   AF-A0A2A4WHS4-F1
#
_cell.length_a   1.000
_cell.length_b   1.000
_cell.length_c   1.000
_cell.angle_alpha   90.00
_cell.angle_beta   90.00
_cell.angle_gamma   90.00
#
_symmetry.space_group_name_H-M   'P 1'
#
loop_
_entity.id
_entity.type
_entity.pdbx_description
1 polymer ?
#
loop_
_entity_poly.entity_id
_entity_poly.type
_entity_poly.pdbx_seq_one_letter_code
_entity_poly.pdbx_strand_id
1 'polypeptide(L)'
;MGLGAYPDLSLQNARAKRTESLALLAQDIDPKQSRDKEPLEEREKHSNTLEQVAQRWFEVKKSRVTAGYADDIWRSLELQSSLRLATYPFVVSSL
;
A
#
# COMPACT_ATOMS: atom_id res chain seq x y z
N MET A 1 20.04 -5.90 17.93
CA MET A 1 19.88 -5.74 16.48
C MET A 1 20.98 -4.83 15.99
N GLY A 2 21.85 -5.30 15.10
CA GLY A 2 22.87 -4.45 14.46
C GLY A 2 22.26 -3.61 13.34
N LEU A 3 22.89 -2.48 13.01
CA LEU A 3 22.45 -1.58 11.95
C LEU A 3 22.80 -2.08 10.53
N GLY A 4 23.70 -3.06 10.45
CA GLY A 4 24.28 -3.64 9.23
C GLY A 4 25.73 -4.06 9.49
N ALA A 5 26.31 -4.86 8.58
CA ALA A 5 27.73 -5.22 8.60
C ALA A 5 28.53 -4.25 7.71
N TYR A 6 29.79 -4.02 8.05
CA TYR A 6 30.74 -3.35 7.16
C TYR A 6 31.26 -4.37 6.13
N PRO A 7 31.45 -4.03 4.85
CA PRO A 7 31.38 -2.69 4.22
C PRO A 7 30.02 -2.28 3.66
N ASP A 8 29.02 -3.16 3.68
CA ASP A 8 27.68 -2.91 3.12
C ASP A 8 27.00 -1.68 3.72
N LEU A 9 27.25 -1.42 5.01
CA LEU A 9 26.86 -0.18 5.67
C LEU A 9 28.08 0.72 5.91
N SER A 10 28.07 1.88 5.26
CA SER A 10 29.09 2.90 5.51
C SER A 10 28.99 3.43 6.95
N LEU A 11 30.12 3.84 7.53
CA LEU A 11 30.18 4.46 8.86
C LEU A 11 29.31 5.73 8.93
N GLN A 12 29.19 6.48 7.82
CA GLN A 12 28.32 7.64 7.72
C GLN A 12 26.85 7.26 7.88
N ASN A 13 26.40 6.22 7.16
CA ASN A 13 25.02 5.75 7.24
C ASN A 13 24.71 5.14 8.62
N ALA A 14 25.68 4.46 9.24
CA ALA A 14 25.53 3.95 10.61
C ALA A 14 25.33 5.09 11.63
N ARG A 15 26.06 6.21 11.49
CA ARG A 15 25.88 7.40 12.33
C ARG A 15 24.51 8.04 12.13
N ALA A 16 24.06 8.17 10.88
CA ALA A 16 22.75 8.73 10.54
C ALA A 16 21.59 7.90 11.15
N LYS A 17 21.63 6.56 11.00
CA LYS A 17 20.62 5.68 11.59
C LYS A 17 20.60 5.74 13.12
N ARG A 18 21.76 5.95 13.76
CA ARG A 18 21.85 6.15 15.21
C ARG A 18 21.16 7.45 15.62
N THR A 19 21.42 8.56 14.94
CA THR A 19 20.78 9.86 15.27
C THR A 19 19.27 9.81 15.06
N GLU A 20 18.81 9.16 14.00
CA GLU A 20 17.39 8.95 13.73
C GLU A 20 16.72 8.11 14.84
N SER A 21 17.34 7.01 15.25
CA SER A 21 16.84 6.18 16.36
C SER A 21 16.76 6.95 17.69
N LEU A 22 17.74 7.82 17.96
CA LEU A 22 17.73 8.69 19.14
C LEU A 22 16.64 9.76 19.05
N ALA A 23 16.38 10.30 17.85
CA ALA A 23 15.30 11.26 17.63
C ALA A 23 13.92 10.62 17.84
N LEU A 24 13.73 9.37 17.42
CA LEU A 24 12.51 8.60 17.70
C LEU A 24 12.34 8.34 19.19
N LEU A 25 13.42 7.97 19.89
CA LEU A 25 13.40 7.81 21.35
C LEU A 25 13.05 9.11 22.08
N ALA A 26 13.50 10.26 21.59
CA ALA A 26 13.16 11.57 22.15
C ALA A 26 11.67 11.94 21.97
N GLN A 27 10.98 11.27 21.04
CA GLN A 27 9.54 11.39 20.81
C GLN A 27 8.74 10.29 21.56
N ASP A 28 9.38 9.53 22.46
CA ASP A 28 8.84 8.34 23.12
C ASP A 28 8.40 7.22 22.15
N ILE A 29 8.92 7.22 20.92
CA ILE A 29 8.65 6.19 19.91
C ILE A 29 9.81 5.17 19.93
N ASP A 30 9.49 3.91 20.22
CA ASP A 30 10.49 2.84 20.15
C ASP A 30 10.92 2.63 18.69
N PRO A 31 12.22 2.82 18.35
CA PRO A 31 12.72 2.67 16.98
C PRO A 31 12.52 1.25 16.43
N LYS A 32 12.38 0.22 17.29
CA LYS A 32 12.01 -1.13 16.84
C LYS A 32 10.58 -1.16 16.32
N GLN A 33 9.64 -0.57 17.06
CA GLN A 33 8.25 -0.52 16.64
C GLN A 33 8.09 0.28 15.35
N SER A 34 8.84 1.38 15.17
CA SER A 34 8.82 2.12 13.90
C SER A 34 9.29 1.26 12.72
N ARG A 35 10.39 0.52 12.90
CA ARG A 35 10.95 -0.35 11.86
C ARG A 35 10.05 -1.54 11.51
N ASP A 36 9.28 -2.01 12.48
CA ASP A 36 8.29 -3.09 12.26
C ASP A 36 6.97 -2.54 11.69
N LYS A 37 6.62 -1.28 11.97
CA LYS A 37 5.42 -0.61 11.44
C LYS A 37 5.53 -0.27 9.97
N GLU A 38 6.67 0.22 9.48
CA GLU A 38 6.86 0.56 8.07
C GLU A 38 6.43 -0.55 7.08
N PRO A 39 6.93 -1.80 7.19
CA PRO A 39 6.53 -2.86 6.27
C PRO A 39 5.07 -3.31 6.49
N LEU A 40 4.53 -3.16 7.70
CA LEU A 40 3.13 -3.45 8.01
C LEU A 40 2.20 -2.43 7.35
N GLU A 41 2.50 -1.14 7.48
CA GLU A 41 1.74 -0.06 6.85
C GLU A 41 1.80 -0.14 5.33
N GLU A 42 2.95 -0.49 4.76
CA GLU A 42 3.07 -0.68 3.31
C GLU A 42 2.21 -1.86 2.85
N ARG A 43 2.26 -2.99 3.56
CA ARG A 43 1.38 -4.15 3.29
C ARG A 43 -0.09 -3.80 3.46
N GLU A 44 -0.46 -3.03 4.48
CA GLU A 44 -1.84 -2.60 4.71
C GLU A 44 -2.34 -1.65 3.62
N LYS A 45 -1.52 -0.69 3.19
CA LYS A 45 -1.82 0.22 2.08
C LYS A 45 -2.06 -0.56 0.78
N HIS A 46 -1.27 -1.60 0.53
CA HIS A 46 -1.47 -2.48 -0.62
C HIS A 46 -2.66 -3.43 -0.46
N SER A 47 -2.98 -3.88 0.76
CA SER A 47 -4.10 -4.79 1.00
C SER A 47 -5.47 -4.11 1.06
N ASN A 48 -5.50 -2.81 1.36
CA ASN A 48 -6.72 -2.01 1.45
C ASN A 48 -7.05 -1.28 0.14
N THR A 49 -6.48 -1.71 -0.98
CA THR A 49 -6.91 -1.23 -2.28
C THR A 49 -8.30 -1.79 -2.61
N LEU A 50 -9.14 -0.96 -3.24
CA LEU A 50 -10.50 -1.35 -3.63
C LEU A 50 -10.48 -2.63 -4.48
N GLU A 51 -9.44 -2.81 -5.30
CA GLU A 51 -9.21 -4.01 -6.11
C GLU A 51 -9.02 -5.27 -5.26
N GLN A 52 -8.12 -5.26 -4.26
CA GLN A 52 -7.89 -6.44 -3.41
C GLN A 52 -9.11 -6.79 -2.55
N VAL A 53 -9.81 -5.77 -2.04
CA VAL A 53 -11.04 -5.98 -1.27
C VAL A 53 -12.15 -6.52 -2.16
N ALA A 54 -12.31 -5.98 -3.38
CA ALA A 54 -13.28 -6.45 -4.36
C ALA A 54 -12.98 -7.89 -4.79
N GLN A 55 -11.72 -8.25 -5.03
CA GLN A 55 -11.32 -9.61 -5.38
C GLN A 55 -11.64 -10.62 -4.28
N ARG A 56 -11.28 -10.34 -3.02
CA ARG A 56 -11.60 -11.20 -1.87
C ARG A 56 -13.10 -11.36 -1.68
N TRP A 57 -13.85 -10.26 -1.79
CA TRP A 57 -15.31 -10.30 -1.72
C TRP A 57 -15.92 -11.11 -2.87
N PHE A 58 -15.37 -10.96 -4.08
CA PHE A 58 -15.84 -11.66 -5.26
C PHE A 58 -15.59 -13.16 -5.17
N GLU A 59 -14.44 -13.61 -4.66
CA GLU A 59 -14.16 -15.03 -4.42
C GLU A 59 -15.17 -15.68 -3.47
N VAL A 60 -15.50 -14.99 -2.37
CA VAL A 60 -16.53 -15.46 -1.42
C VAL A 60 -17.91 -15.49 -2.09
N LYS A 61 -18.25 -14.46 -2.87
CA LYS A 61 -19.59 -14.31 -3.44
C LYS A 61 -19.83 -15.17 -4.68
N LYS A 62 -18.79 -15.48 -5.46
CA LYS A 62 -18.84 -16.39 -6.62
C LYS A 62 -19.31 -17.78 -6.24
N SER A 63 -19.03 -18.24 -5.01
CA SER A 63 -19.55 -19.53 -4.51
C SER A 63 -21.08 -19.57 -4.34
N ARG A 64 -21.73 -18.41 -4.24
CA ARG A 64 -23.19 -18.27 -4.00
C ARG A 64 -23.96 -17.82 -5.23
N VAL A 65 -23.29 -17.53 -6.33
CA VAL A 65 -23.85 -16.86 -7.51
C VAL A 65 -23.60 -17.68 -8.77
N THR A 66 -24.60 -17.75 -9.65
CA THR A 66 -24.48 -18.41 -10.96
C THR A 66 -23.38 -17.76 -11.80
N ALA A 67 -22.59 -18.55 -12.53
CA ALA A 67 -21.40 -18.09 -13.25
C ALA A 67 -21.62 -16.81 -14.08
N GLY A 68 -22.71 -16.72 -14.83
CA GLY A 68 -23.02 -15.54 -15.66
C GLY A 68 -23.26 -14.25 -14.86
N TYR A 69 -23.88 -14.33 -13.67
CA TYR A 69 -24.11 -13.14 -12.84
C TYR A 69 -22.84 -12.71 -12.10
N ALA A 70 -21.90 -13.64 -11.85
CA ALA A 70 -20.59 -13.31 -11.30
C ALA A 70 -19.77 -12.48 -12.30
N ASP A 71 -19.76 -12.84 -13.58
CA ASP A 71 -19.02 -12.09 -14.61
C ASP A 71 -19.55 -10.66 -14.78
N ASP A 72 -20.87 -10.46 -14.70
CA ASP A 72 -21.48 -9.13 -14.75
C ASP A 72 -21.12 -8.26 -13.54
N ILE A 73 -21.11 -8.86 -12.33
CA ILE A 73 -20.66 -8.18 -11.11
C ILE A 73 -19.19 -7.77 -11.23
N TRP A 74 -18.32 -8.64 -11.74
CA TRP A 74 -16.90 -8.36 -11.90
C TRP A 74 -16.65 -7.23 -12.90
N ARG A 75 -17.32 -7.25 -14.06
CA ARG A 75 -17.25 -6.16 -15.06
C ARG A 75 -17.68 -4.81 -14.48
N SER A 76 -18.75 -4.78 -13.69
CA SER A 76 -19.19 -3.53 -13.04
C SER A 76 -18.17 -3.00 -12.04
N LEU A 77 -17.44 -3.88 -11.34
CA LEU A 77 -16.40 -3.49 -10.39
C LEU A 77 -15.15 -2.95 -11.09
N GLU A 78 -14.73 -3.58 -12.20
CA GLU A 78 -13.63 -3.09 -13.06
C GLU A 78 -13.96 -1.75 -13.73
N LEU A 79 -15.20 -1.59 -14.21
CA LEU A 79 -15.67 -0.31 -14.75
C LEU A 79 -15.65 0.78 -13.69
N GLN A 80 -16.11 0.50 -12.46
CA GLN A 80 -16.13 1.50 -11.38
C GLN A 80 -14.73 1.89 -10.91
N SER A 81 -13.77 0.94 -10.86
CA SER A 81 -12.37 1.24 -10.52
C SER A 81 -11.69 2.06 -11.61
N SER A 82 -11.95 1.74 -12.88
CA SER A 82 -11.45 2.46 -14.06
C SER A 82 -12.06 3.86 -14.20
N LEU A 83 -13.37 4.00 -13.97
CA LEU A 83 -14.12 5.25 -14.10
C LEU A 83 -13.60 6.33 -13.14
N ARG A 84 -13.11 5.93 -11.96
CA ARG A 84 -12.54 6.87 -10.98
C ARG A 84 -11.21 7.49 -11.46
N LEU A 85 -10.47 6.79 -12.32
CA LEU A 85 -9.22 7.27 -12.94
C LEU A 85 -9.48 7.99 -14.28
N ALA A 86 -10.62 7.73 -14.92
CA ALA A 86 -11.04 8.34 -16.18
C ALA A 86 -11.87 9.63 -16.00
N THR A 87 -11.80 10.29 -14.83
CA THR A 87 -12.32 11.66 -14.69
C THR A 87 -11.46 12.59 -15.57
N TYR A 88 -11.92 12.78 -16.80
CA TYR A 88 -11.26 13.47 -17.91
C TYR A 88 -10.65 14.84 -17.53
N PRO A 89 -9.41 15.16 -17.96
CA PRO A 89 -9.06 16.54 -18.26
C PRO A 89 -9.83 16.91 -19.53
N PHE A 90 -10.88 17.72 -19.40
CA PHE A 90 -11.39 18.47 -20.53
C PHE A 90 -10.23 19.34 -21.03
N VAL A 91 -9.60 18.92 -22.11
CA VAL A 91 -8.69 19.78 -22.86
C VAL A 91 -9.54 20.99 -23.25
N VAL A 92 -9.23 22.16 -22.68
CA VAL A 92 -9.78 23.43 -23.14
C VAL A 92 -9.28 23.59 -24.57
N SER A 93 -10.13 23.16 -25.51
CA SER A 93 -9.88 23.29 -26.93
C SER A 93 -9.99 24.77 -27.25
N SER A 94 -8.82 25.36 -27.49
CA SER A 94 -8.58 26.64 -28.16
C SER A 94 -9.74 27.11 -29.04
N LEU A 95 -10.29 28.28 -28.73
CA LEU A 95 -10.71 29.34 -29.67
C LEU A 95 -10.51 30.71 -28.99
#